data_AF-A0A4R1PS77-F1
#
_entry.id   AF-A0A4R1PS77-F1
#
_cell.length_a   1.000
_cell.length_b   1.000
_cell.length_c   1.000
_cell.angle_alpha   90.00
_cell.angle_beta   90.00
_cell.angle_gamma   90.00
#
_symmetry.space_group_name_H-M   'P 1'
#
loop_
_entity.id
_entity.type
_entity.pdbx_description
1 polymer ?
#
loop_
_entity_poly.entity_id
_entity_poly.type
_entity_poly.pdbx_seq_one_letter_code
_entity_poly.pdbx_strand_id
1 'polypeptide(L)'
;MEAFITSFVFVVLAEMGDKTQLLGMCFATRYRWQTVLGGVFVATILNHYLAVEVGSYLTRFIPMSYIQIAAAVSFILFGLWTIRGDELGDCDASNKYSPFWTVVIAFFMAEMGDKTQLATVALAAKFNQLIPVWMGTTAGMMVANAIGIIIGVTLGKQIPERMVKWISAIIFIFFGFAGLYQTLPDYLLSTPNMIGAVVVVLILMYVVNRMGKDGQPVEE
;
A
#
# COMPACT_ATOMS: atom_id res chain seq x y z
N MET A 1 17.58 -14.21 1.45
CA MET A 1 17.31 -13.77 0.06
C MET A 1 15.80 -13.72 -0.22
N GLU A 2 15.06 -14.79 0.08
CA GLU A 2 13.60 -14.86 -0.13
C GLU A 2 12.81 -13.70 0.52
N ALA A 3 13.07 -13.40 1.79
CA ALA A 3 12.40 -12.31 2.51
C ALA A 3 12.57 -10.95 1.84
N PHE A 4 13.79 -10.64 1.36
CA PHE A 4 14.09 -9.41 0.64
C PHE A 4 13.33 -9.34 -0.69
N ILE A 5 13.44 -10.39 -1.53
CA ILE A 5 12.82 -10.41 -2.86
C ILE A 5 11.30 -10.35 -2.75
N THR A 6 10.72 -11.13 -1.84
CA THR A 6 9.26 -11.16 -1.62
C THR A 6 8.76 -9.79 -1.20
N SER A 7 9.43 -9.17 -0.23
CA SER A 7 9.07 -7.85 0.28
C SER A 7 9.26 -6.75 -0.77
N PHE A 8 10.33 -6.82 -1.55
CA PHE A 8 10.60 -5.91 -2.65
C PHE A 8 9.51 -5.98 -3.72
N VAL A 9 9.26 -7.17 -4.27
CA VAL A 9 8.26 -7.36 -5.34
C VAL A 9 6.87 -6.98 -4.84
N PHE A 10 6.52 -7.37 -3.62
CA PHE A 10 5.23 -7.05 -3.03
C PHE A 10 5.03 -5.54 -2.93
N VAL A 11 5.99 -4.81 -2.33
CA VAL A 11 5.87 -3.36 -2.15
C VAL A 11 5.85 -2.63 -3.49
N VAL A 12 6.68 -3.04 -4.47
CA VAL A 12 6.60 -2.44 -5.81
C VAL A 12 5.19 -2.54 -6.37
N LEU A 13 4.58 -3.72 -6.33
CA LEU A 13 3.25 -3.95 -6.88
C LEU A 13 2.14 -3.23 -6.09
N ALA A 14 2.25 -3.23 -4.75
CA ALA A 14 1.29 -2.60 -3.85
C ALA A 14 1.25 -1.07 -4.02
N GLU A 15 2.42 -0.48 -4.28
CA GLU A 15 2.63 0.95 -4.34
C GLU A 15 2.33 1.56 -5.72
N MET A 16 2.37 0.76 -6.79
CA MET A 16 2.13 1.24 -8.16
C MET A 16 0.76 1.93 -8.30
N GLY A 17 0.80 3.21 -8.66
CA GLY A 17 -0.35 4.11 -8.82
C GLY A 17 -1.08 4.45 -7.54
N ASP A 18 -0.38 4.41 -6.41
CA ASP A 18 -0.93 4.84 -5.13
C ASP A 18 -0.90 6.37 -4.94
N LYS A 19 -1.67 6.85 -3.96
CA LYS A 19 -1.79 8.28 -3.61
C LYS A 19 -0.44 8.92 -3.25
N THR A 20 0.44 8.15 -2.62
CA THR A 20 1.79 8.56 -2.20
C THR A 20 2.71 8.73 -3.41
N GLN A 21 2.55 7.92 -4.46
CA GLN A 21 3.19 8.19 -5.75
C GLN A 21 2.68 9.47 -6.40
N LEU A 22 1.36 9.72 -6.38
CA LEU A 22 0.79 10.97 -6.92
C LEU A 22 1.27 12.19 -6.12
N LEU A 23 1.39 12.08 -4.80
CA LEU A 23 1.98 13.10 -3.92
C LEU A 23 3.46 13.34 -4.28
N GLY A 24 4.23 12.28 -4.52
CA GLY A 24 5.61 12.37 -4.98
C GLY A 24 5.74 13.09 -6.33
N MET A 25 4.86 12.77 -7.29
CA MET A 25 4.76 13.49 -8.57
C MET A 25 4.43 14.97 -8.35
N CYS A 26 3.45 15.26 -7.48
CA CYS A 26 3.04 16.62 -7.13
C CYS A 26 4.21 17.45 -6.60
N PHE A 27 4.98 16.91 -5.65
CA PHE A 27 6.18 17.57 -5.15
C PHE A 27 7.26 17.71 -6.21
N ALA A 28 7.43 16.73 -7.11
CA ALA A 28 8.41 16.80 -8.20
C ALA A 28 8.08 17.88 -9.25
N THR A 29 6.83 18.35 -9.34
CA THR A 29 6.48 19.51 -10.17
C THR A 29 6.86 20.85 -9.52
N ARG A 30 7.00 20.89 -8.18
CA ARG A 30 7.28 22.12 -7.41
C ARG A 30 8.73 22.23 -6.95
N TYR A 31 9.39 21.10 -6.72
CA TYR A 31 10.74 21.01 -6.17
C TYR A 31 11.65 20.13 -7.04
N ARG A 32 12.96 20.26 -6.86
CA ARG A 32 13.95 19.45 -7.60
C ARG A 32 13.77 17.98 -7.25
N TRP A 33 13.75 17.11 -8.27
CA TRP A 33 13.49 15.67 -8.12
C TRP A 33 14.44 14.98 -7.12
N GLN A 34 15.70 15.42 -7.00
CA GLN A 34 16.63 14.86 -6.00
C GLN A 34 16.21 15.17 -4.57
N THR A 35 15.70 16.38 -4.33
CA THR A 35 15.20 16.79 -3.02
C THR A 35 13.95 15.99 -2.65
N VAL A 36 13.07 15.77 -3.62
CA VAL A 36 11.85 14.95 -3.44
C VAL A 36 12.22 13.49 -3.15
N LEU A 37 13.02 12.85 -4.00
CA LEU A 37 13.43 11.45 -3.77
C LEU A 37 14.22 11.30 -2.46
N GLY A 38 15.07 12.26 -2.10
CA GLY A 38 15.76 12.25 -0.81
C GLY A 38 14.79 12.31 0.37
N GLY A 39 13.75 13.15 0.28
CA GLY A 39 12.73 13.24 1.33
C GLY A 39 11.88 11.98 1.43
N VAL A 40 11.44 11.44 0.28
CA VAL A 40 10.73 10.16 0.18
C VAL A 40 11.56 9.03 0.78
N PHE A 41 12.86 8.99 0.50
CA PHE A 41 13.76 7.96 1.03
C PHE A 41 13.85 7.98 2.55
N VAL A 42 14.02 9.15 3.16
CA VAL A 42 14.06 9.28 4.63
C VAL A 42 12.72 8.91 5.25
N ALA A 43 11.61 9.41 4.70
CA ALA A 43 10.27 9.06 5.16
C ALA A 43 10.02 7.54 5.09
N THR A 44 10.38 6.92 3.98
CA THR A 44 10.24 5.48 3.73
C THR A 44 11.05 4.67 4.73
N ILE A 45 12.34 5.01 4.91
CA ILE A 45 13.20 4.32 5.87
C ILE A 45 12.55 4.29 7.26
N LEU A 46 12.06 5.44 7.72
CA LEU A 46 11.48 5.58 9.05
C LEU A 46 10.17 4.78 9.14
N ASN A 47 9.26 4.95 8.19
CA ASN A 47 7.96 4.25 8.21
C ASN A 47 8.11 2.73 8.12
N HIS A 48 8.97 2.26 7.23
CA HIS A 48 9.18 0.83 7.04
C HIS A 48 9.94 0.22 8.20
N TYR A 49 10.89 0.94 8.80
CA TYR A 49 11.55 0.48 10.02
C TYR A 49 10.53 0.29 11.15
N LEU A 50 9.67 1.27 11.39
CA LEU A 50 8.61 1.19 12.39
C LEU A 50 7.67 -0.01 12.14
N ALA A 51 7.25 -0.20 10.89
CA ALA A 51 6.39 -1.32 10.51
C ALA A 51 7.05 -2.68 10.75
N VAL A 52 8.33 -2.83 10.38
CA VAL A 52 9.07 -4.08 10.58
C VAL A 52 9.33 -4.35 12.06
N GLU A 53 9.65 -3.33 12.84
CA GLU A 53 9.85 -3.45 14.29
C GLU A 53 8.55 -3.88 14.97
N VAL A 54 7.43 -3.23 14.65
CA VAL A 54 6.11 -3.60 15.15
C VAL A 54 5.75 -5.04 14.77
N GLY A 55 5.93 -5.43 13.49
CA GLY A 55 5.64 -6.79 13.04
C GLY A 55 6.49 -7.86 13.74
N SER A 56 7.78 -7.57 13.95
CA SER A 56 8.70 -8.47 14.65
C SER A 56 8.41 -8.55 16.15
N TYR A 57 7.86 -7.48 16.74
CA TYR A 57 7.49 -7.44 18.16
C TYR A 57 6.14 -8.10 18.45
N LEU A 58 5.16 -7.96 17.55
CA LEU A 58 3.81 -8.51 17.70
C LEU A 58 3.81 -10.04 17.91
N THR A 59 4.72 -10.75 17.24
CA THR A 59 4.84 -12.21 17.33
C THR A 59 5.22 -12.72 18.73
N ARG A 60 5.69 -11.84 19.63
CA ARG A 60 6.02 -12.20 21.01
C ARG A 60 4.80 -12.33 21.92
N PHE A 61 3.70 -11.66 21.59
CA PHE A 61 2.49 -11.59 22.42
C PHE A 61 1.25 -12.11 21.71
N ILE A 62 1.24 -12.05 20.38
CA ILE A 62 0.10 -12.45 19.55
C ILE A 62 0.51 -13.69 18.73
N PRO A 63 -0.26 -14.80 18.83
CA PRO A 63 0.01 -15.96 18.01
C PRO A 63 -0.04 -15.64 16.52
N MET A 64 0.87 -16.25 15.76
CA MET A 64 1.06 -15.96 14.33
C MET A 64 -0.23 -16.11 13.50
N SER A 65 -1.11 -17.05 13.87
CA SER A 65 -2.40 -17.25 13.20
C SER A 65 -3.28 -16.00 13.25
N TYR A 66 -3.36 -15.30 14.38
CA TYR A 66 -4.15 -14.07 14.50
C TYR A 66 -3.54 -12.92 13.69
N ILE A 67 -2.21 -12.81 13.67
CA ILE A 67 -1.52 -11.79 12.86
C ILE A 67 -1.77 -12.03 11.37
N GLN A 68 -1.67 -13.28 10.91
CA GLN A 68 -1.94 -13.64 9.51
C GLN A 68 -3.40 -13.42 9.12
N ILE A 69 -4.36 -13.80 9.97
CA ILE A 69 -5.78 -13.55 9.72
C ILE A 69 -6.04 -12.04 9.65
N ALA A 70 -5.53 -11.26 10.60
CA ALA A 70 -5.69 -9.81 10.61
C ALA A 70 -5.10 -9.16 9.36
N ALA A 71 -3.89 -9.56 8.95
CA ALA A 71 -3.26 -9.09 7.72
C ALA A 71 -4.08 -9.46 6.46
N ALA A 72 -4.54 -10.71 6.38
CA ALA A 72 -5.32 -11.20 5.25
C ALA A 72 -6.66 -10.47 5.11
N VAL A 73 -7.38 -10.26 6.22
CA VAL A 73 -8.60 -9.44 6.26
C VAL A 73 -8.30 -8.00 5.86
N SER A 74 -7.20 -7.43 6.37
CA SER A 74 -6.80 -6.05 6.05
C SER A 74 -6.53 -5.88 4.56
N PHE A 75 -5.90 -6.86 3.90
CA PHE A 75 -5.70 -6.83 2.45
C PHE A 75 -7.02 -6.84 1.66
N ILE A 76 -8.03 -7.61 2.08
CA ILE A 76 -9.36 -7.56 1.46
C ILE A 76 -9.98 -6.17 1.65
N LEU A 77 -9.92 -5.62 2.87
CA LEU A 77 -10.44 -4.28 3.18
C LEU A 77 -9.75 -3.19 2.36
N PHE A 78 -8.43 -3.22 2.23
CA PHE A 78 -7.68 -2.27 1.42
C PHE A 78 -7.94 -2.42 -0.07
N GLY A 79 -8.11 -3.64 -0.57
CA GLY A 79 -8.50 -3.85 -1.96
C GLY A 79 -9.87 -3.25 -2.27
N LEU A 80 -10.84 -3.42 -1.35
CA LEU A 80 -12.15 -2.76 -1.46
C LEU A 80 -12.03 -1.24 -1.35
N TRP A 81 -11.27 -0.71 -0.40
CA TRP A 81 -11.06 0.73 -0.23
C TRP A 81 -10.39 1.36 -1.46
N THR A 82 -9.38 0.70 -2.03
CA THR A 82 -8.67 1.17 -3.23
C THR A 82 -9.63 1.41 -4.42
N ILE A 83 -10.71 0.62 -4.53
CA ILE A 83 -11.75 0.79 -5.56
C ILE A 83 -12.57 2.07 -5.34
N ARG A 84 -12.84 2.44 -4.08
CA ARG A 84 -13.59 3.68 -3.74
C ARG A 84 -12.82 4.93 -4.17
N GLY A 85 -11.49 4.86 -4.11
CA GLY A 85 -10.60 6.00 -4.35
C GLY A 85 -10.24 6.72 -3.05
N ASP A 86 -8.96 7.08 -2.95
CA ASP A 86 -8.41 7.88 -1.85
C ASP A 86 -8.28 9.35 -2.25
N GLU A 87 -8.43 10.24 -1.27
CA GLU A 87 -8.11 11.66 -1.41
C GLU A 87 -6.58 11.84 -1.44
N LEU A 88 -6.09 12.67 -2.36
CA LEU A 88 -4.69 13.04 -2.43
C LEU A 88 -4.27 13.75 -1.14
N GLY A 89 -3.09 13.41 -0.61
CA GLY A 89 -2.46 14.18 0.45
C GLY A 89 -2.23 15.63 0.01
N ASP A 90 -2.39 16.57 0.93
CA ASP A 90 -2.30 18.01 0.63
C ASP A 90 -0.88 18.39 0.17
N CYS A 91 -0.74 18.74 -1.11
CA CYS A 91 0.51 19.25 -1.68
C CYS A 91 0.81 20.70 -1.27
N ASP A 92 -0.17 21.41 -0.68
CA ASP A 92 -0.05 22.78 -0.18
C ASP A 92 0.44 22.83 1.28
N ALA A 93 1.19 21.82 1.71
CA ALA A 93 1.92 21.81 2.96
C ALA A 93 2.65 23.17 3.16
N SER A 94 2.24 23.89 4.21
CA SER A 94 2.61 25.29 4.43
C SER A 94 4.13 25.51 4.32
N ASN A 95 4.52 26.60 3.67
CA ASN A 95 5.89 26.98 3.30
C ASN A 95 6.83 27.29 4.50
N LYS A 96 6.56 26.74 5.69
CA LYS A 96 7.34 26.95 6.92
C LYS A 96 8.65 26.16 6.96
N TYR A 97 8.76 25.06 6.22
CA TYR A 97 9.92 24.18 6.22
C TYR A 97 10.68 24.22 4.88
N SER A 98 11.94 23.76 4.88
CA SER A 98 12.66 23.56 3.62
C SER A 98 11.98 22.47 2.79
N PRO A 99 12.04 22.55 1.44
CA PRO A 99 11.38 21.58 0.56
C PRO A 99 11.65 20.12 0.90
N PHE A 100 12.87 19.81 1.36
CA PHE A 100 13.23 18.47 1.81
C PHE A 100 12.36 18.01 2.98
N TRP A 101 12.27 18.79 4.05
CA TRP A 101 11.50 18.45 5.24
C TRP A 101 10.00 18.45 5.00
N THR A 102 9.50 19.34 4.13
CA THR A 102 8.11 19.32 3.68
C THR A 102 7.76 17.95 3.07
N VAL A 103 8.61 17.44 2.16
CA VAL A 103 8.40 16.13 1.54
C VAL A 103 8.52 15.00 2.57
N VAL A 104 9.54 15.03 3.44
CA VAL A 104 9.70 13.99 4.49
C VAL A 104 8.44 13.87 5.35
N ILE A 105 7.94 14.99 5.88
CA ILE A 105 6.79 14.99 6.79
C ILE A 105 5.52 14.59 6.04
N ALA A 106 5.25 15.18 4.88
CA ALA A 106 4.04 14.88 4.11
C ALA A 106 4.01 13.40 3.68
N PHE A 107 5.11 12.88 3.17
CA PHE A 107 5.21 11.49 2.74
C PHE A 107 5.13 10.53 3.93
N PHE A 108 5.79 10.85 5.04
CA PHE A 108 5.73 10.04 6.25
C PHE A 108 4.31 9.92 6.79
N MET A 109 3.59 11.04 6.86
CA MET A 109 2.20 11.08 7.32
C MET A 109 1.25 10.37 6.35
N ALA A 110 1.48 10.50 5.04
CA ALA A 110 0.64 9.86 4.03
C ALA A 110 0.77 8.33 4.03
N GLU A 111 1.96 7.81 4.32
CA GLU A 111 2.23 6.36 4.45
C GLU A 111 1.87 5.78 5.83
N MET A 112 1.67 6.63 6.84
CA MET A 112 1.39 6.15 8.20
C MET A 112 -0.03 5.58 8.29
N GLY A 113 -0.12 4.29 8.61
CA GLY A 113 -1.36 3.53 8.67
C GLY A 113 -1.85 3.02 7.31
N ASP A 114 -1.04 3.12 6.26
CA ASP A 114 -1.45 2.71 4.92
C ASP A 114 -1.32 1.19 4.68
N LYS A 115 -1.92 0.73 3.57
CA LYS A 115 -1.91 -0.64 3.09
C LYS A 115 -0.51 -1.22 2.96
N THR A 116 0.45 -0.42 2.48
CA THR A 116 1.86 -0.80 2.36
C THR A 116 2.51 -0.99 3.73
N GLN A 117 2.13 -0.19 4.73
CA GLN A 117 2.61 -0.33 6.11
C GLN A 117 2.08 -1.61 6.77
N LEU A 118 0.77 -1.88 6.67
CA LEU A 118 0.20 -3.14 7.21
C LEU A 118 0.75 -4.38 6.49
N ALA A 119 0.99 -4.29 5.18
CA ALA A 119 1.68 -5.36 4.44
C ALA A 119 3.08 -5.62 4.99
N THR A 120 3.82 -4.54 5.28
CA THR A 120 5.18 -4.61 5.82
C THR A 120 5.21 -5.24 7.21
N VAL A 121 4.24 -4.90 8.08
CA VAL A 121 4.05 -5.55 9.39
C VAL A 121 3.82 -7.06 9.22
N ALA A 122 2.96 -7.45 8.29
CA ALA A 122 2.65 -8.86 8.05
C ALA A 122 3.85 -9.65 7.48
N LEU A 123 4.58 -9.05 6.54
CA LEU A 123 5.81 -9.62 5.98
C LEU A 123 6.90 -9.76 7.05
N ALA A 124 7.05 -8.78 7.93
CA ALA A 124 7.98 -8.83 9.04
C ALA A 124 7.63 -9.94 10.04
N ALA A 125 6.35 -10.06 10.41
CA ALA A 125 5.86 -11.15 11.25
C ALA A 125 6.09 -12.53 10.60
N LYS A 126 5.92 -12.64 9.27
CA LYS A 126 6.10 -13.89 8.52
C LYS A 126 7.54 -14.35 8.48
N PHE A 127 8.44 -13.46 8.08
CA PHE A 127 9.84 -13.83 7.88
C PHE A 127 10.67 -13.78 9.16
N ASN A 128 10.22 -13.02 10.17
CA ASN A 128 10.93 -12.78 11.43
C ASN A 128 12.40 -12.35 11.20
N GLN A 129 12.63 -11.59 10.13
CA GLN A 129 13.93 -11.15 9.66
C GLN A 129 13.88 -9.64 9.40
N LEU A 130 14.32 -8.85 10.37
CA LEU A 130 14.20 -7.40 10.34
C LEU A 130 14.92 -6.79 9.13
N ILE A 131 16.23 -7.04 8.99
CA ILE A 131 17.05 -6.36 7.97
C ILE A 131 16.61 -6.70 6.54
N PRO A 132 16.41 -7.98 6.15
CA PRO A 132 15.98 -8.32 4.79
C PRO A 132 14.62 -7.75 4.40
N VAL A 133 13.63 -7.77 5.31
CA VAL A 133 12.30 -7.22 5.04
C VAL A 133 12.35 -5.70 4.97
N TRP A 134 13.04 -5.05 5.91
CA TRP A 134 13.19 -3.59 5.91
C TRP A 134 13.89 -3.07 4.66
N MET A 135 15.00 -3.70 4.26
CA MET A 135 15.72 -3.34 3.04
C MET A 135 14.89 -3.64 1.77
N GLY A 136 14.20 -4.78 1.74
CA GLY A 136 13.38 -5.17 0.59
C GLY A 136 12.21 -4.22 0.36
N THR A 137 11.46 -3.94 1.42
CA THR A 137 10.32 -3.01 1.36
C THR A 137 10.78 -1.58 1.05
N THR A 138 11.86 -1.09 1.66
CA THR A 138 12.43 0.24 1.37
C THR A 138 12.87 0.35 -0.09
N ALA A 139 13.59 -0.65 -0.60
CA ALA A 139 14.03 -0.66 -1.99
C ALA A 139 12.85 -0.72 -2.96
N GLY A 140 11.83 -1.53 -2.66
CA GLY A 140 10.63 -1.64 -3.47
C GLY A 140 9.87 -0.31 -3.56
N MET A 141 9.72 0.35 -2.42
CA MET A 141 9.08 1.66 -2.32
C MET A 141 9.80 2.73 -3.14
N MET A 142 11.13 2.76 -3.07
CA MET A 142 11.94 3.72 -3.83
C MET A 142 11.87 3.48 -5.34
N VAL A 143 11.88 2.21 -5.77
CA VAL A 143 11.71 1.86 -7.19
C VAL A 143 10.33 2.30 -7.69
N ALA A 144 9.29 1.99 -6.91
CA ALA A 144 7.92 2.34 -7.26
C ALA A 144 7.74 3.86 -7.38
N ASN A 145 8.20 4.63 -6.39
CA ASN A 145 8.14 6.09 -6.38
C ASN A 145 9.02 6.73 -7.46
N ALA A 146 10.20 6.19 -7.74
CA ALA A 146 11.05 6.69 -8.82
C ALA A 146 10.38 6.51 -10.20
N ILE A 147 9.78 5.34 -10.45
CA ILE A 147 9.00 5.08 -11.66
C ILE A 147 7.83 6.06 -11.75
N GLY A 148 7.07 6.22 -10.67
CA GLY A 148 5.95 7.16 -10.60
C GLY A 148 6.37 8.60 -10.90
N ILE A 149 7.41 9.11 -10.25
CA ILE A 149 7.93 10.47 -10.47
C ILE A 149 8.42 10.65 -11.91
N ILE A 150 9.19 9.70 -12.45
CA ILE A 150 9.69 9.78 -13.84
C ILE A 150 8.50 9.83 -14.81
N ILE A 151 7.53 8.94 -14.67
CA ILE A 151 6.34 8.93 -15.53
C ILE A 151 5.54 10.21 -15.36
N GLY A 152 5.29 10.67 -14.13
CA GLY A 152 4.53 11.88 -13.85
C GLY A 152 5.17 13.14 -14.45
N VAL A 153 6.50 13.24 -14.40
CA VAL A 153 7.26 14.36 -14.97
C VAL A 153 7.37 14.27 -16.50
N THR A 154 7.51 13.07 -17.07
CA THR A 154 7.77 12.90 -18.52
C THR A 154 6.52 12.75 -19.38
N LEU A 155 5.48 12.05 -18.91
CA LEU A 155 4.35 11.63 -19.73
C LEU A 155 3.10 12.49 -19.58
N GLY A 156 3.07 13.47 -18.66
CA GLY A 156 1.98 14.44 -18.56
C GLY A 156 0.58 13.81 -18.60
N LYS A 157 0.17 13.16 -17.50
CA LYS A 157 -1.22 12.72 -17.23
C LYS A 157 -1.87 11.78 -18.27
N GLN A 158 -1.29 10.60 -18.53
CA GLN A 158 -1.99 9.53 -19.28
C GLN A 158 -2.02 8.15 -18.60
N ILE A 159 -1.70 8.04 -17.31
CA ILE A 159 -1.97 6.77 -16.62
C ILE A 159 -3.47 6.70 -16.35
N PRO A 160 -4.20 5.69 -16.87
CA PRO A 160 -5.59 5.49 -16.52
C PRO A 160 -5.67 5.09 -15.04
N GLU A 161 -5.85 6.07 -14.16
CA GLU A 161 -5.91 5.92 -12.70
C GLU A 161 -6.85 4.78 -12.29
N ARG A 162 -7.97 4.66 -13.00
CA ARG A 162 -8.93 3.58 -12.83
C ARG A 162 -8.28 2.21 -13.06
N MET A 163 -7.51 2.01 -14.12
CA MET A 163 -6.88 0.71 -14.41
C MET A 163 -5.92 0.32 -13.29
N VAL A 164 -5.11 1.26 -12.81
CA VAL A 164 -4.13 0.98 -11.76
C VAL A 164 -4.80 0.66 -10.43
N LYS A 165 -5.84 1.42 -10.06
CA LYS A 165 -6.68 1.12 -8.88
C LYS A 165 -7.25 -0.29 -8.93
N TRP A 166 -7.80 -0.70 -10.08
CA TRP A 166 -8.38 -2.05 -10.24
C TRP A 166 -7.32 -3.16 -10.15
N ILE A 167 -6.14 -2.99 -10.76
CA ILE A 167 -5.05 -3.96 -10.67
C ILE A 167 -4.59 -4.12 -9.21
N SER A 168 -4.33 -3.00 -8.52
CA SER A 168 -3.91 -2.99 -7.13
C SER A 168 -4.96 -3.67 -6.22
N ALA A 169 -6.24 -3.31 -6.39
CA ALA A 169 -7.34 -3.91 -5.64
C ALA A 169 -7.43 -5.43 -5.80
N ILE A 170 -7.27 -5.94 -7.04
CA ILE A 170 -7.30 -7.38 -7.32
C ILE A 170 -6.12 -8.08 -6.65
N ILE A 171 -4.91 -7.50 -6.70
CA ILE A 171 -3.72 -8.05 -6.05
C ILE A 171 -3.93 -8.15 -4.55
N PHE A 172 -4.42 -7.09 -3.91
CA PHE A 172 -4.73 -7.08 -2.49
C PHE A 172 -5.77 -8.12 -2.09
N ILE A 173 -6.91 -8.16 -2.80
CA ILE A 173 -7.96 -9.15 -2.54
C ILE A 173 -7.44 -10.59 -2.72
N PHE A 174 -6.63 -10.83 -3.75
CA PHE A 174 -6.00 -12.13 -3.99
C PHE A 174 -5.10 -12.56 -2.82
N PHE A 175 -4.21 -11.69 -2.35
CA PHE A 175 -3.35 -12.00 -1.20
C PHE A 175 -4.16 -12.16 0.09
N GLY A 176 -5.26 -11.41 0.24
CA GLY A 176 -6.19 -11.58 1.34
C GLY A 176 -6.85 -12.96 1.36
N PHE A 177 -7.37 -13.43 0.22
CA PHE A 177 -7.92 -14.79 0.13
C PHE A 177 -6.85 -15.87 0.30
N ALA A 178 -5.68 -15.71 -0.32
CA ALA A 178 -4.58 -16.65 -0.19
C ALA A 178 -4.11 -16.79 1.27
N GLY A 179 -4.04 -15.66 2.00
CA GLY A 179 -3.72 -15.65 3.43
C GLY A 179 -4.78 -16.36 4.27
N LEU A 180 -6.07 -16.05 4.07
CA LEU A 180 -7.15 -16.73 4.79
C LEU A 180 -7.18 -18.23 4.52
N TYR A 181 -6.96 -18.66 3.28
CA TYR A 181 -6.90 -20.07 2.91
C TYR A 181 -5.75 -20.81 3.59
N GLN A 182 -4.61 -20.15 3.81
CA GLN A 182 -3.45 -20.76 4.48
C GLN A 182 -3.59 -20.82 6.01
N THR A 183 -4.37 -19.92 6.61
CA THR A 183 -4.41 -19.76 8.07
C THR A 183 -5.69 -20.26 8.73
N LEU A 184 -6.84 -20.21 8.06
CA LEU A 184 -8.11 -20.62 8.65
C LEU A 184 -8.18 -22.15 8.81
N PRO A 185 -8.84 -22.65 9.87
CA PRO A 185 -9.05 -24.08 10.07
C PRO A 185 -9.99 -24.68 9.02
N ASP A 186 -9.78 -25.96 8.69
CA ASP A 186 -10.44 -26.68 7.58
C ASP A 186 -11.98 -26.64 7.63
N TYR A 187 -12.58 -26.59 8.82
CA TYR A 187 -14.03 -26.51 8.96
C TYR A 187 -14.62 -25.19 8.42
N LEU A 188 -13.85 -24.10 8.43
CA LEU A 188 -14.23 -22.82 7.83
C LEU A 188 -13.99 -22.81 6.32
N LEU A 189 -13.03 -23.59 5.83
CA LEU A 189 -12.63 -23.67 4.42
C LEU A 189 -13.51 -24.63 3.58
N SER A 190 -14.70 -24.98 4.06
CA SER A 190 -15.65 -25.76 3.28
C SER A 190 -15.97 -25.07 1.94
N THR A 191 -16.15 -25.86 0.88
CA THR A 191 -16.46 -25.34 -0.47
C THR A 191 -17.62 -24.32 -0.48
N PRO A 192 -18.72 -24.53 0.25
CA PRO A 192 -19.80 -23.54 0.33
C PRO A 192 -19.37 -22.21 0.95
N ASN A 193 -18.55 -22.24 2.01
CA ASN A 193 -18.06 -21.03 2.67
C ASN A 193 -17.10 -20.25 1.77
N MET A 194 -16.22 -20.94 1.06
CA MET A 194 -15.29 -20.31 0.11
C MET A 194 -16.03 -19.64 -1.04
N ILE A 195 -17.03 -20.31 -1.64
CA ILE A 195 -17.88 -19.72 -2.67
C ILE A 195 -18.65 -18.51 -2.10
N GLY A 196 -19.24 -18.66 -0.91
CA GLY A 196 -19.94 -17.58 -0.24
C GLY A 196 -19.06 -16.35 0.00
N ALA A 197 -17.83 -16.55 0.48
CA ALA A 197 -16.88 -15.47 0.71
C ALA A 197 -16.48 -14.74 -0.58
N VAL A 198 -16.22 -15.47 -1.67
CA VAL A 198 -15.93 -14.88 -2.99
C VAL A 198 -17.13 -14.07 -3.49
N VAL A 199 -18.34 -14.62 -3.40
CA VAL A 199 -19.57 -13.91 -3.80
C VAL A 199 -19.77 -12.64 -2.99
N VAL A 200 -19.58 -12.70 -1.67
CA VAL A 200 -19.68 -11.52 -0.79
C VAL A 200 -18.66 -10.46 -1.21
N VAL A 201 -17.40 -10.82 -1.45
CA VAL A 201 -16.38 -9.85 -1.88
C VAL A 201 -16.72 -9.27 -3.26
N LEU A 202 -17.22 -10.05 -4.21
CA LEU A 202 -17.66 -9.54 -5.51
C LEU A 202 -18.84 -8.56 -5.40
N ILE A 203 -19.79 -8.84 -4.51
CA ILE A 203 -20.90 -7.93 -4.20
C ILE A 203 -20.36 -6.63 -3.58
N LEU A 204 -19.45 -6.73 -2.61
CA LEU A 204 -18.82 -5.56 -2.00
C LEU A 204 -18.04 -4.74 -3.03
N MET A 205 -17.29 -5.38 -3.92
CA MET A 205 -16.59 -4.70 -5.02
C MET A 205 -17.58 -3.94 -5.91
N TYR A 206 -18.71 -4.56 -6.26
CA TYR A 206 -19.76 -3.92 -7.05
C TYR A 206 -20.38 -2.71 -6.31
N VAL A 207 -20.73 -2.87 -5.03
CA VAL A 207 -21.31 -1.80 -4.20
C VAL A 207 -20.33 -0.64 -4.04
N VAL A 208 -19.08 -0.91 -3.66
CA VAL A 208 -18.07 0.13 -3.45
C VAL A 208 -17.74 0.87 -4.75
N ASN A 209 -17.64 0.16 -5.87
CA ASN A 209 -17.46 0.78 -7.18
C ASN A 209 -18.65 1.67 -7.58
N ARG A 210 -19.88 1.36 -7.12
CA ARG A 210 -21.05 2.21 -7.36
C ARG A 210 -21.01 3.46 -6.49
N MET A 211 -20.69 3.32 -5.20
CA MET A 211 -20.57 4.45 -4.27
C MET A 211 -19.49 5.46 -4.70
N GLY A 212 -18.37 4.98 -5.26
CA GLY A 212 -17.31 5.86 -5.77
C GLY A 212 -17.72 6.69 -6.99
N LYS A 213 -18.73 6.27 -7.75
CA LYS A 213 -19.25 7.02 -8.91
C LYS A 213 -20.21 8.14 -8.52
N ASP A 214 -20.96 7.97 -7.43
CA ASP A 214 -21.97 8.94 -6.99
C ASP A 214 -21.34 10.23 -6.41
N GLY A 215 -20.01 10.27 -6.21
CA GLY A 215 -19.26 11.44 -5.73
C GLY A 215 -18.45 12.20 -6.80
N GLN A 216 -18.44 11.76 -8.05
CA GLN A 216 -17.82 12.52 -9.15
C GLN A 216 -18.84 13.54 -9.68
N PRO A 217 -18.49 14.84 -9.82
CA PRO A 217 -19.40 15.79 -10.44
C PRO A 217 -19.74 15.29 -11.84
N VAL A 218 -21.03 15.31 -12.17
CA VAL A 218 -21.51 15.01 -13.53
C VAL A 218 -20.78 15.98 -14.46
N GLU A 219 -19.88 15.48 -15.31
CA GLU A 219 -19.35 16.25 -16.44
C GLU A 219 -20.54 16.46 -17.39
N GLU A 220 -21.20 17.62 -17.26
CA GLU A 220 -22.09 18.21 -18.27
C GLU A 220 -21.28 18.98 -19.32
#